data_AF-A0A7X8VVZ1-F1
#
_entry.id   AF-A0A7X8VVZ1-F1
#
_cell.length_a   1.000
_cell.length_b   1.000
_cell.length_c   1.000
_cell.angle_alpha   90.00
_cell.angle_beta   90.00
_cell.angle_gamma   90.00
#
_symmetry.space_group_name_H-M   'P 1'
#
loop_
_entity.id
_entity.type
_entity.pdbx_description
1 polymer ?
#
loop_
_entity_poly.entity_id
_entity_poly.type
_entity_poly.pdbx_seq_one_letter_code
_entity_poly.pdbx_strand_id
1 'polypeptide(L)'
;MSTQRHLLLPGLTLLLSCLLLQAEPEIETVSALQQEAWQQIIQKDPEITPEAVQQFYLEYAPDLLKEWDRFCLEHPTEALQFLQRMIDKYLSIERVKEVNPQEYQRLLKVQKMESRIRILSREIQLLADKFAGKEATEEPELYWELQLRKQELRKLLEQSFEESQQHQQIEINRLETEMKMLKQRFQERSANRAMILLERFRVLTGLDGDAEEP
;
A
#
# COMPACT_ATOMS: atom_id res chain seq x y z
N MET A 1 -24.83 42.04 -43.05
CA MET A 1 -24.05 41.09 -43.86
C MET A 1 -23.03 40.45 -42.94
N SER A 2 -23.11 39.12 -42.87
CA SER A 2 -22.32 38.22 -42.02
C SER A 2 -20.98 37.91 -42.70
N THR A 3 -19.91 37.84 -41.91
CA THR A 3 -18.81 36.85 -41.88
C THR A 3 -17.42 37.47 -41.74
N GLN A 4 -16.91 37.49 -40.50
CA GLN A 4 -15.47 37.36 -40.21
C GLN A 4 -15.32 36.51 -38.95
N ARG A 5 -15.24 35.20 -39.15
CA ARG A 5 -14.62 34.24 -38.24
C ARG A 5 -13.69 33.37 -39.09
N HIS A 6 -12.74 32.71 -38.45
CA HIS A 6 -11.73 31.81 -39.02
C HIS A 6 -10.35 32.42 -39.30
N LEU A 7 -9.65 32.85 -38.26
CA LEU A 7 -8.18 32.95 -38.26
C LEU A 7 -7.62 32.76 -36.83
N LEU A 8 -8.01 31.67 -36.13
CA LEU A 8 -7.43 31.30 -34.83
C LEU A 8 -7.17 29.79 -34.68
N LEU A 9 -7.20 29.03 -35.79
CA LEU A 9 -7.00 27.58 -35.77
C LEU A 9 -5.57 27.08 -36.10
N PRO A 10 -4.74 27.74 -36.93
CA PRO A 10 -3.44 27.15 -37.28
C PRO A 10 -2.37 27.26 -36.18
N GLY A 11 -2.52 28.20 -35.23
CA GLY A 11 -1.59 28.33 -34.10
C GLY A 11 -1.77 27.26 -33.01
N LEU A 12 -3.02 26.80 -32.80
CA LEU A 12 -3.33 25.74 -31.83
C LEU A 12 -2.87 24.35 -32.31
N THR A 13 -2.92 24.09 -33.61
CA THR A 13 -2.42 22.82 -34.18
C THR A 13 -0.90 22.71 -34.13
N LEU A 14 -0.17 23.81 -34.29
CA LEU A 14 1.30 23.84 -34.20
C LEU A 14 1.81 23.65 -32.76
N LEU A 15 1.14 24.25 -31.77
CA LEU A 15 1.44 24.05 -30.35
C LEU A 15 1.16 22.61 -29.91
N LEU A 16 0.06 21.99 -30.39
CA LEU A 16 -0.24 20.57 -30.14
C LEU A 16 0.79 19.64 -30.78
N SER A 17 1.24 19.91 -32.00
CA SER A 17 2.27 19.08 -32.65
C SER A 17 3.64 19.20 -31.99
N CYS A 18 4.01 20.38 -31.46
CA CYS A 18 5.27 20.54 -30.72
C CYS A 18 5.23 19.89 -29.32
N LEU A 19 4.07 19.91 -28.64
CA LEU A 19 3.89 19.20 -27.37
C LEU A 19 3.88 17.68 -27.54
N LEU A 20 3.30 17.17 -28.64
CA LEU A 20 3.32 15.74 -28.97
C LEU A 20 4.73 15.24 -29.31
N LEU A 21 5.52 16.02 -30.07
CA LEU A 21 6.89 15.64 -30.43
C LEU A 21 7.87 15.61 -29.24
N GLN A 22 7.59 16.35 -28.16
CA GLN A 22 8.41 16.33 -26.94
C GLN A 22 7.95 15.23 -25.97
N ALA A 23 6.67 14.85 -25.98
CA ALA A 23 6.14 13.77 -25.16
C ALA A 23 6.54 12.37 -25.67
N GLU A 24 6.65 12.16 -26.99
CA GLU A 24 7.04 10.89 -27.60
C GLU A 24 8.40 10.33 -27.11
N PRO A 25 9.52 11.10 -27.07
CA PRO A 25 10.79 10.58 -26.60
C PRO A 25 10.79 10.28 -25.10
N GLU A 26 10.09 11.06 -24.28
CA GLU A 26 9.99 10.79 -22.84
C GLU A 26 9.21 9.49 -22.57
N ILE A 27 8.11 9.24 -23.29
CA ILE A 27 7.32 8.01 -23.15
C ILE A 27 8.12 6.75 -23.55
N GLU A 28 8.88 6.82 -24.65
CA GLU A 28 9.72 5.70 -25.08
C GLU A 28 10.85 5.40 -24.08
N THR A 29 11.44 6.44 -23.48
CA THR A 29 12.49 6.28 -22.47
C THR A 29 11.97 5.69 -21.15
N VAL A 30 10.81 6.13 -20.66
CA VAL A 30 10.18 5.55 -19.46
C VAL A 30 9.87 4.08 -19.69
N SER A 31 9.25 3.76 -20.82
CA SER A 31 8.90 2.38 -21.18
C SER A 31 10.13 1.45 -21.17
N ALA A 32 11.25 1.90 -21.76
CA ALA A 32 12.48 1.12 -21.77
C ALA A 32 13.06 0.90 -20.35
N LEU A 33 13.11 1.94 -19.52
CA LEU A 33 13.60 1.85 -18.13
C LEU A 33 12.71 0.96 -17.26
N GLN A 34 11.39 1.02 -17.47
CA GLN A 34 10.44 0.14 -16.77
C GLN A 34 10.60 -1.32 -17.19
N GLN A 35 10.78 -1.58 -18.48
CA GLN A 35 11.04 -2.93 -18.98
C GLN A 35 12.33 -3.51 -18.38
N GLU A 36 13.40 -2.73 -18.32
CA GLU A 36 14.66 -3.16 -17.69
C GLU A 36 14.46 -3.48 -16.20
N ALA A 37 13.76 -2.61 -15.46
CA ALA A 37 13.49 -2.83 -14.05
C ALA A 37 12.66 -4.12 -13.83
N TRP A 38 11.62 -4.35 -14.65
CA TRP A 38 10.84 -5.58 -14.59
C TRP A 38 11.65 -6.82 -14.92
N GLN A 39 12.54 -6.77 -15.91
CA GLN A 39 13.41 -7.91 -16.24
C GLN A 39 14.30 -8.30 -15.05
N GLN A 40 14.87 -7.31 -14.34
CA GLN A 40 15.68 -7.57 -13.15
C GLN A 40 14.87 -8.21 -12.01
N ILE A 41 13.62 -7.77 -11.81
CA ILE A 41 12.71 -8.37 -10.85
C ILE A 41 12.40 -9.82 -11.21
N ILE A 42 12.00 -10.09 -12.46
CA ILE A 42 11.60 -11.44 -12.92
C ILE A 42 12.77 -12.41 -12.84
N GLN A 43 14.01 -11.95 -13.10
CA GLN A 43 15.21 -12.77 -12.92
C GLN A 43 15.41 -13.19 -11.45
N LYS A 44 15.03 -12.33 -10.50
CA LYS A 44 15.18 -12.59 -9.07
C LYS A 44 14.02 -13.42 -8.51
N ASP A 45 12.80 -13.18 -8.98
CA ASP A 45 11.59 -13.84 -8.54
C ASP A 45 10.71 -14.22 -9.76
N PRO A 46 10.92 -15.41 -10.33
CA PRO A 46 10.25 -15.84 -11.56
C PRO A 46 8.74 -16.07 -11.42
N GLU A 47 8.22 -16.17 -10.20
CA GLU A 47 6.80 -16.43 -9.94
C GLU A 47 5.96 -15.14 -10.01
N ILE A 48 6.60 -13.97 -9.98
CA ILE A 48 5.92 -12.68 -10.06
C ILE A 48 5.43 -12.42 -11.48
N THR A 49 4.16 -12.03 -11.57
CA THR A 49 3.56 -11.54 -12.82
C THR A 49 3.47 -10.01 -12.78
N PRO A 50 4.23 -9.28 -13.62
CA PRO A 50 4.19 -7.81 -13.68
C PRO A 50 2.77 -7.28 -13.86
N GLU A 51 1.96 -7.96 -14.67
CA GLU A 51 0.58 -7.58 -14.96
C GLU A 51 -0.29 -7.61 -13.71
N ALA A 52 -0.14 -8.62 -12.84
CA ALA A 52 -0.91 -8.71 -11.61
C ALA A 52 -0.53 -7.60 -10.62
N VAL A 53 0.77 -7.29 -10.51
CA VAL A 53 1.25 -6.19 -9.68
C VAL A 53 0.73 -4.86 -10.21
N GLN A 54 0.80 -4.62 -11.53
CA GLN A 54 0.30 -3.39 -12.15
C GLN A 54 -1.21 -3.24 -11.94
N GLN A 55 -2.00 -4.29 -12.19
CA GLN A 55 -3.46 -4.27 -11.98
C GLN A 55 -3.81 -3.96 -10.52
N PHE A 56 -3.09 -4.56 -9.58
CA PHE A 56 -3.26 -4.26 -8.15
C PHE A 56 -3.05 -2.76 -7.89
N TYR A 57 -1.93 -2.18 -8.35
CA TYR A 57 -1.67 -0.77 -8.09
C TYR A 57 -2.60 0.17 -8.85
N LEU A 58 -3.05 -0.20 -10.05
CA LEU A 58 -4.07 0.56 -10.78
C LEU A 58 -5.38 0.68 -9.98
N GLU A 59 -5.79 -0.39 -9.31
CA GLU A 59 -7.03 -0.39 -8.53
C GLU A 59 -6.88 0.26 -7.15
N TYR A 60 -5.79 -0.05 -6.42
CA TYR A 60 -5.69 0.28 -4.99
C TYR A 60 -4.78 1.47 -4.69
N ALA A 61 -3.82 1.82 -5.55
CA ALA A 61 -2.91 2.95 -5.34
C ALA A 61 -2.27 3.48 -6.64
N PRO A 62 -3.06 4.07 -7.55
CA PRO A 62 -2.57 4.50 -8.87
C PRO A 62 -1.56 5.65 -8.79
N ASP A 63 -1.54 6.39 -7.69
CA ASP A 63 -0.55 7.45 -7.42
C ASP A 63 0.88 6.91 -7.34
N LEU A 64 1.07 5.66 -6.91
CA LEU A 64 2.37 5.02 -6.81
C LEU A 64 2.92 4.63 -8.18
N LEU A 65 2.06 4.26 -9.13
CA LEU A 65 2.48 4.02 -10.52
C LEU A 65 2.99 5.30 -11.15
N LYS A 66 2.23 6.41 -11.01
CA LYS A 66 2.66 7.72 -11.50
C LYS A 66 3.97 8.20 -10.84
N GLU A 67 4.13 7.90 -9.55
CA GLU A 67 5.36 8.22 -8.85
C GLU A 67 6.52 7.37 -9.35
N TRP A 68 6.30 6.09 -9.62
CA TRP A 68 7.32 5.23 -10.21
C TRP A 68 7.73 5.70 -11.61
N ASP A 69 6.78 6.08 -12.46
CA ASP A 69 7.04 6.67 -13.78
C ASP A 69 7.98 7.89 -13.65
N ARG A 70 7.69 8.77 -12.69
CA ARG A 70 8.54 9.94 -12.40
C ARG A 70 9.93 9.53 -11.89
N PHE A 71 10.01 8.54 -11.00
CA PHE A 71 11.29 8.02 -10.51
C PHE A 71 12.14 7.43 -11.65
N CYS A 72 11.54 6.78 -12.64
CA CYS A 72 12.27 6.31 -13.83
C CYS A 72 12.94 7.47 -14.57
N LEU A 73 12.27 8.62 -14.71
CA LEU A 73 12.81 9.81 -15.38
C LEU A 73 13.85 10.56 -14.54
N GLU A 74 13.51 10.85 -13.28
CA GLU A 74 14.27 11.77 -12.43
C GLU A 74 15.39 11.07 -11.66
N HIS A 75 15.18 9.80 -11.28
CA HIS A 75 16.04 9.03 -10.39
C HIS A 75 16.16 7.55 -10.83
N PRO A 76 16.71 7.27 -12.04
CA PRO A 76 16.68 5.93 -12.64
C PRO A 76 17.36 4.86 -11.78
N THR A 77 18.38 5.22 -11.00
CA THR A 77 19.06 4.31 -10.06
C THR A 77 18.20 3.91 -8.86
N GLU A 78 17.23 4.74 -8.48
CA GLU A 78 16.33 4.50 -7.36
C GLU A 78 15.00 3.86 -7.80
N ALA A 79 14.64 4.00 -9.08
CA ALA A 79 13.40 3.46 -9.64
C ALA A 79 13.24 1.95 -9.44
N LEU A 80 14.33 1.17 -9.54
CA LEU A 80 14.31 -0.27 -9.27
C LEU A 80 13.99 -0.56 -7.79
N GLN A 81 14.59 0.17 -6.87
CA GLN A 81 14.32 0.00 -5.43
C GLN A 81 12.89 0.39 -5.08
N PHE A 82 12.37 1.44 -5.73
CA PHE A 82 10.96 1.84 -5.58
C PHE A 82 10.03 0.71 -6.04
N LEU A 83 10.26 0.17 -7.24
CA LEU A 83 9.51 -0.97 -7.77
C LEU A 83 9.58 -2.18 -6.81
N GLN A 84 10.76 -2.49 -6.28
CA GLN A 84 10.93 -3.61 -5.36
C GLN A 84 10.10 -3.44 -4.09
N ARG A 85 10.04 -2.24 -3.50
CA ARG A 85 9.18 -1.97 -2.34
C ARG A 85 7.69 -2.14 -2.67
N MET A 86 7.27 -1.71 -3.87
CA MET A 86 5.90 -1.93 -4.33
C MET A 86 5.58 -3.43 -4.43
N ILE A 87 6.50 -4.22 -4.98
CA ILE A 87 6.35 -5.66 -5.08
C ILE A 87 6.29 -6.32 -3.70
N ASP A 88 7.21 -5.98 -2.81
CA ASP A 88 7.26 -6.55 -1.45
C ASP A 88 5.95 -6.30 -0.70
N LYS A 89 5.39 -5.09 -0.83
CA LYS A 89 4.08 -4.74 -0.27
C LYS A 89 2.95 -5.55 -0.90
N TYR A 90 2.91 -5.66 -2.23
CA TYR A 90 1.92 -6.47 -2.95
C TYR A 90 1.94 -7.93 -2.47
N LEU A 91 3.12 -8.56 -2.46
CA LEU A 91 3.29 -9.95 -2.02
C LEU A 91 2.94 -10.14 -0.55
N SER A 92 3.20 -9.15 0.30
CA SER A 92 2.79 -9.21 1.71
C SER A 92 1.27 -9.26 1.87
N ILE A 93 0.52 -8.56 1.00
CA ILE A 93 -0.95 -8.52 1.03
C ILE A 93 -1.52 -9.81 0.41
N GLU A 94 -1.05 -10.21 -0.78
CA GLU A 94 -1.57 -11.42 -1.45
C GLU A 94 -1.37 -12.70 -0.63
N ARG A 95 -0.28 -12.81 0.16
CA ARG A 95 -0.06 -13.95 1.06
C ARG A 95 -1.16 -14.15 2.11
N VAL A 96 -1.86 -13.08 2.49
CA VAL A 96 -2.91 -13.12 3.50
C VAL A 96 -4.26 -13.52 2.91
N LYS A 97 -4.43 -13.40 1.59
CA LYS A 97 -5.71 -13.57 0.89
C LYS A 97 -6.43 -14.88 1.22
N GLU A 98 -5.72 -16.01 1.13
CA GLU A 98 -6.28 -17.33 1.37
C GLU A 98 -6.34 -17.69 2.87
N VAL A 99 -5.39 -17.18 3.67
CA VAL A 99 -5.27 -17.51 5.10
C VAL A 99 -6.28 -16.73 5.94
N ASN A 100 -6.49 -15.46 5.60
CA ASN A 100 -7.40 -14.57 6.31
C ASN A 100 -8.02 -13.53 5.34
N PRO A 101 -9.11 -13.90 4.64
CA PRO A 101 -9.78 -13.01 3.68
C PRO A 101 -10.26 -11.68 4.29
N GLN A 102 -10.61 -11.66 5.57
CA GLN A 102 -11.05 -10.43 6.25
C GLN A 102 -9.88 -9.45 6.41
N GLU A 103 -8.72 -9.95 6.83
CA GLU A 103 -7.51 -9.13 6.94
C GLU A 103 -7.01 -8.67 5.58
N TYR A 104 -7.10 -9.51 4.56
CA TYR A 104 -6.82 -9.11 3.18
C TYR A 104 -7.68 -7.91 2.75
N GLN A 105 -9.00 -7.98 2.92
CA GLN A 105 -9.90 -6.87 2.59
C GLN A 105 -9.58 -5.60 3.41
N ARG A 106 -9.17 -5.76 4.67
CA ARG A 106 -8.72 -4.63 5.49
C ARG A 106 -7.47 -3.98 4.90
N LEU A 107 -6.44 -4.77 4.57
CA LEU A 107 -5.20 -4.27 3.98
C LEU A 107 -5.44 -3.54 2.64
N LEU A 108 -6.37 -4.03 1.82
CA LEU A 108 -6.78 -3.35 0.59
C LEU A 108 -7.43 -1.98 0.86
N LYS A 109 -8.29 -1.89 1.89
CA LYS A 109 -8.88 -0.61 2.32
C LYS A 109 -7.81 0.36 2.81
N VAL A 110 -6.85 -0.11 3.60
CA VAL A 110 -5.71 0.70 4.06
C VAL A 110 -4.91 1.21 2.85
N GLN A 111 -4.61 0.35 1.88
CA GLN A 111 -3.88 0.76 0.66
C GLN A 111 -4.61 1.89 -0.10
N LYS A 112 -5.93 1.76 -0.27
CA LYS A 112 -6.78 2.79 -0.90
C LYS A 112 -6.79 4.11 -0.11
N MET A 113 -6.88 4.02 1.22
CA MET A 113 -6.86 5.19 2.10
C MET A 113 -5.51 5.91 2.06
N GLU A 114 -4.40 5.17 2.15
CA GLU A 114 -3.04 5.72 2.02
C GLU A 114 -2.82 6.40 0.67
N SER A 115 -3.31 5.79 -0.42
CA SER A 115 -3.31 6.40 -1.75
C SER A 115 -4.06 7.74 -1.76
N ARG A 116 -5.28 7.77 -1.21
CA ARG A 116 -6.08 8.99 -1.14
C ARG A 116 -5.39 10.08 -0.33
N ILE A 117 -4.74 9.74 0.78
CA ILE A 117 -3.96 10.65 1.61
C ILE A 117 -2.80 11.26 0.80
N ARG A 118 -2.03 10.45 0.07
CA ARG A 118 -0.91 10.94 -0.77
C ARG A 118 -1.41 11.86 -1.89
N ILE A 119 -2.50 11.50 -2.56
CA ILE A 119 -3.11 12.32 -3.61
C ILE A 119 -3.54 13.67 -3.06
N LEU A 120 -4.34 13.68 -1.99
CA LEU A 120 -4.80 14.93 -1.36
C LEU A 120 -3.65 15.79 -0.86
N SER A 121 -2.60 15.17 -0.32
CA SER A 121 -1.42 15.92 0.13
C SER A 121 -0.74 16.66 -1.03
N ARG A 122 -0.62 16.01 -2.20
CA ARG A 122 -0.07 16.65 -3.42
C ARG A 122 -1.00 17.75 -3.95
N GLU A 123 -2.32 17.51 -3.97
CA GLU A 123 -3.31 18.52 -4.36
C GLU A 123 -3.23 19.76 -3.46
N ILE A 124 -3.13 19.57 -2.14
CA ILE A 124 -2.97 20.66 -1.17
C ILE A 124 -1.68 21.43 -1.41
N GLN A 125 -0.57 20.74 -1.68
CA GLN A 125 0.71 21.41 -1.97
C GLN A 125 0.59 22.30 -3.21
N LEU A 126 0.03 21.77 -4.31
CA LEU A 126 -0.17 22.54 -5.54
C LEU A 126 -1.10 23.75 -5.34
N LEU A 127 -2.17 23.59 -4.56
CA LEU A 127 -3.08 24.69 -4.23
C LEU A 127 -2.40 25.72 -3.33
N ALA A 128 -1.61 25.28 -2.35
CA ALA A 128 -0.86 26.17 -1.46
C ALA A 128 0.19 26.98 -2.23
N ASP A 129 0.91 26.36 -3.16
CA ASP A 129 1.88 27.03 -4.02
C ASP A 129 1.21 28.08 -4.92
N LYS A 130 0.03 27.76 -5.48
CA LYS A 130 -0.76 28.72 -6.27
C LYS A 130 -1.32 29.88 -5.45
N PHE A 131 -1.63 29.64 -4.18
CA PHE A 131 -2.15 30.65 -3.25
C PHE A 131 -1.04 31.46 -2.58
N ALA A 132 0.22 31.07 -2.75
CA ALA A 132 1.36 31.71 -2.09
C ALA A 132 1.45 33.21 -2.44
N GLY A 133 1.55 34.04 -1.40
CA GLY A 133 1.65 35.49 -1.53
C GLY A 133 0.34 36.21 -1.85
N LYS A 134 -0.80 35.49 -1.83
CA LYS A 134 -2.14 36.06 -2.04
C LYS A 134 -2.93 36.15 -0.73
N GLU A 135 -3.85 37.11 -0.66
CA GLU A 135 -4.81 37.20 0.43
C GLU A 135 -6.10 36.44 0.12
N ALA A 136 -6.82 36.01 1.16
CA ALA A 136 -8.08 35.28 1.00
C ALA A 136 -9.18 36.11 0.31
N THR A 137 -9.08 37.44 0.36
CA THR A 137 -9.96 38.39 -0.32
C THR A 137 -9.65 38.51 -1.81
N GLU A 138 -8.42 38.24 -2.24
CA GLU A 138 -7.97 38.34 -3.63
C GLU A 138 -8.42 37.12 -4.45
N GLU A 139 -8.27 35.92 -3.88
CA GLU A 139 -8.71 34.66 -4.50
C GLU A 139 -9.52 33.80 -3.52
N PRO A 140 -10.77 34.18 -3.22
CA PRO A 140 -11.60 33.49 -2.23
C PRO A 140 -11.95 32.06 -2.63
N GLU A 141 -12.10 31.78 -3.93
CA GLU A 141 -12.38 30.43 -4.44
C GLU A 141 -11.20 29.49 -4.20
N LEU A 142 -9.98 29.92 -4.53
CA LEU A 142 -8.76 29.13 -4.33
C LEU A 142 -8.50 28.90 -2.84
N TYR A 143 -8.68 29.94 -2.01
CA TYR A 143 -8.58 29.82 -0.57
C TYR A 143 -9.58 28.79 -0.02
N TRP A 144 -10.84 28.86 -0.43
CA TRP A 144 -11.88 27.94 0.02
C TRP A 144 -11.59 26.49 -0.39
N GLU A 145 -11.17 26.26 -1.63
CA GLU A 145 -10.79 24.93 -2.11
C GLU A 145 -9.62 24.37 -1.29
N LEU A 146 -8.59 25.18 -1.01
CA LEU A 146 -7.47 24.78 -0.17
C LEU A 146 -7.93 24.37 1.24
N GLN A 147 -8.84 25.14 1.86
CA GLN A 147 -9.38 24.79 3.19
C GLN A 147 -10.21 23.50 3.15
N LEU A 148 -11.03 23.33 2.11
CA LEU A 148 -11.83 22.12 1.94
C LEU A 148 -10.94 20.88 1.82
N ARG A 149 -9.89 20.92 0.99
CA ARG A 149 -8.94 19.81 0.85
C ARG A 149 -8.17 19.52 2.14
N LYS A 150 -7.74 20.56 2.86
CA LYS A 150 -7.11 20.40 4.19
C LYS A 150 -8.03 19.72 5.19
N GLN A 151 -9.32 20.08 5.20
CA GLN A 151 -10.31 19.45 6.07
C GLN A 151 -10.57 17.99 5.66
N GLU A 152 -10.64 17.70 4.36
CA GLU A 152 -10.78 16.34 3.83
C GLU A 152 -9.60 15.45 4.25
N LEU A 153 -8.37 15.96 4.07
CA LEU A 153 -7.15 15.25 4.49
C LEU A 153 -7.15 15.01 6.01
N ARG A 154 -7.51 16.01 6.81
CA ARG A 154 -7.56 15.86 8.28
C ARG A 154 -8.52 14.75 8.70
N LYS A 155 -9.73 14.72 8.12
CA LYS A 155 -10.71 13.66 8.41
C LYS A 155 -10.20 12.27 8.03
N LEU A 156 -9.53 12.14 6.88
CA LEU A 156 -8.95 10.87 6.46
C LEU A 156 -7.79 10.42 7.35
N LEU A 157 -6.96 11.34 7.83
CA LEU A 157 -5.89 11.02 8.79
C LEU A 157 -6.45 10.60 10.14
N GLU A 158 -7.49 11.27 10.63
CA GLU A 158 -8.20 10.89 11.85
C GLU A 158 -8.82 9.49 11.70
N GLN A 159 -9.53 9.23 10.60
CA GLN A 159 -10.08 7.89 10.29
C GLN A 159 -8.98 6.82 10.23
N SER A 160 -7.88 7.09 9.51
CA SER A 160 -6.76 6.15 9.39
C SER A 160 -6.13 5.82 10.73
N PHE A 161 -6.03 6.82 11.61
CA PHE A 161 -5.50 6.63 12.95
C PHE A 161 -6.44 5.79 13.81
N GLU A 162 -7.73 6.12 13.83
CA GLU A 162 -8.75 5.39 14.59
C GLU A 162 -8.86 3.92 14.15
N GLU A 163 -8.89 3.65 12.85
CA GLU A 163 -8.93 2.28 12.31
C GLU A 163 -7.67 1.49 12.70
N SER A 164 -6.49 2.12 12.68
CA SER A 164 -5.24 1.49 13.10
C SER A 164 -5.25 1.16 14.60
N GLN A 165 -5.70 2.10 15.44
CA GLN A 165 -5.82 1.90 16.89
C GLN A 165 -6.82 0.78 17.23
N GLN A 166 -7.99 0.77 16.60
CA GLN A 166 -8.99 -0.29 16.81
C GLN A 166 -8.43 -1.66 16.42
N HIS A 167 -7.72 -1.75 15.30
CA HIS A 167 -7.11 -3.01 14.87
C HIS A 167 -6.02 -3.49 15.83
N GLN A 168 -5.14 -2.59 16.27
CA GLN A 168 -4.12 -2.91 17.28
C GLN A 168 -4.77 -3.42 18.58
N GLN A 169 -5.86 -2.80 19.03
CA GLN A 169 -6.58 -3.24 20.22
C GLN A 169 -7.19 -4.65 20.05
N ILE A 170 -7.76 -4.96 18.88
CA ILE A 170 -8.30 -6.30 18.58
C ILE A 170 -7.18 -7.34 18.64
N GLU A 171 -6.03 -7.05 18.03
CA GLU A 171 -4.90 -7.98 18.02
C GLU A 171 -4.29 -8.18 19.41
N ILE A 172 -4.18 -7.12 20.22
CA ILE A 172 -3.77 -7.23 21.62
C ILE A 172 -4.72 -8.17 22.39
N ASN A 173 -6.03 -7.96 22.28
CA ASN A 173 -7.02 -8.79 22.97
C ASN A 173 -6.94 -10.27 22.53
N ARG A 174 -6.67 -10.51 21.25
CA ARG A 174 -6.45 -11.85 20.71
C ARG A 174 -5.20 -12.49 21.32
N LEU A 175 -4.07 -11.79 21.30
CA LEU A 175 -2.81 -12.28 21.85
C LEU A 175 -2.90 -12.54 23.36
N GLU A 176 -3.59 -11.68 24.11
CA GLU A 176 -3.87 -11.90 25.53
C GLU A 176 -4.69 -13.17 25.77
N THR A 177 -5.68 -13.45 24.91
CA THR A 177 -6.49 -14.67 24.97
C THR A 177 -5.64 -15.91 24.67
N GLU A 178 -4.82 -15.86 23.62
CA GLU A 178 -3.89 -16.94 23.27
C GLU A 178 -2.88 -17.20 24.40
N MET A 179 -2.34 -16.14 25.01
CA MET A 179 -1.43 -16.23 26.16
C MET A 179 -2.11 -16.85 27.39
N LYS A 180 -3.37 -16.51 27.65
CA LYS A 180 -4.16 -17.11 28.73
C LYS A 180 -4.38 -18.61 28.49
N MET A 181 -4.75 -19.00 27.27
CA MET A 181 -4.92 -20.41 26.91
C MET A 181 -3.60 -21.19 27.03
N LEU A 182 -2.48 -20.60 26.61
CA LEU A 182 -1.16 -21.22 26.75
C LEU A 182 -0.79 -21.45 28.22
N LYS A 183 -1.04 -20.45 29.09
CA LYS A 183 -0.84 -20.58 30.54
C LYS A 183 -1.71 -21.70 31.14
N GLN A 184 -2.97 -21.79 30.72
CA GLN A 184 -3.87 -22.85 31.17
C GLN A 184 -3.35 -24.23 30.75
N ARG A 185 -2.97 -24.40 29.47
CA ARG A 185 -2.39 -25.67 28.98
C ARG A 185 -1.11 -26.05 29.72
N PHE A 186 -0.28 -25.06 30.07
CA PHE A 186 0.93 -25.29 30.86
C PHE A 186 0.59 -25.79 32.26
N GLN A 187 -0.39 -25.18 32.93
CA GLN A 187 -0.86 -25.62 34.25
C GLN A 187 -1.48 -27.02 34.21
N GLU A 188 -2.32 -27.31 33.21
CA GLU A 188 -2.89 -28.64 32.99
C GLU A 188 -1.81 -29.70 32.78
N ARG A 189 -0.78 -29.39 31.98
CA ARG A 189 0.36 -30.30 31.76
C ARG A 189 1.16 -30.52 33.04
N SER A 190 1.36 -29.48 33.84
CA SER A 190 2.04 -29.58 35.13
C SER A 190 1.25 -30.42 36.12
N ALA A 191 -0.07 -30.24 36.19
CA ALA A 191 -0.96 -31.02 37.05
C ALA A 191 -1.00 -32.51 36.63
N ASN A 192 -1.00 -32.77 35.32
CA ASN A 192 -1.00 -34.13 34.76
C ASN A 192 0.39 -34.74 34.60
N ARG A 193 1.45 -34.13 35.18
CA ARG A 193 2.84 -34.53 34.96
C ARG A 193 3.08 -36.02 35.19
N ALA A 194 2.63 -36.56 36.32
CA ALA A 194 2.84 -37.96 36.67
C ALA A 194 2.21 -38.91 35.66
N MET A 195 0.94 -38.65 35.29
CA MET A 195 0.21 -39.42 34.29
C MET A 195 0.89 -39.35 32.91
N ILE A 196 1.31 -38.15 32.47
CA ILE A 196 2.03 -37.97 31.19
C ILE A 196 3.34 -38.76 31.18
N LEU A 197 4.08 -38.78 32.29
CA LEU A 197 5.33 -39.53 32.40
C LEU A 197 5.08 -41.04 32.40
N LEU A 198 4.04 -41.52 33.10
CA LEU A 198 3.63 -42.92 33.11
C LEU A 198 3.20 -43.41 31.72
N GLU A 199 2.36 -42.64 31.02
CA GLU A 199 1.93 -42.94 29.66
C GLU A 199 3.15 -43.02 28.72
N ARG A 200 4.09 -42.08 28.86
CA ARG A 200 5.31 -42.06 28.04
C ARG A 200 6.22 -43.24 28.35
N PHE A 201 6.36 -43.61 29.61
CA PHE A 201 7.10 -44.80 30.02
C PHE A 201 6.49 -46.05 29.38
N ARG A 202 5.18 -46.26 29.53
CA ARG A 202 4.45 -47.40 28.96
C ARG A 202 4.62 -47.51 27.45
N VAL A 203 4.50 -46.39 26.72
CA VAL A 203 4.70 -46.37 25.25
C VAL A 203 6.12 -46.80 24.85
N LEU A 204 7.13 -46.47 25.65
CA LEU A 204 8.54 -46.77 25.33
C LEU A 204 8.98 -48.16 25.76
N THR A 205 8.46 -48.67 26.88
CA THR A 205 8.91 -49.93 27.48
C THR A 205 7.95 -51.09 27.22
N GLY A 206 6.70 -50.82 26.88
CA GLY A 206 5.63 -51.83 26.78
C GLY A 206 5.18 -52.38 28.14
N LEU A 207 5.66 -51.80 29.24
CA LEU A 207 5.35 -52.21 30.61
C LEU A 207 4.45 -51.18 31.28
N ASP A 208 3.54 -51.66 32.12
CA ASP A 208 2.80 -50.79 33.04
C ASP A 208 3.80 -50.24 34.06
N GLY A 209 3.97 -48.91 34.10
CA GLY A 209 4.83 -48.28 35.10
C GLY A 209 4.18 -48.33 36.47
N ASP A 210 4.94 -48.74 37.49
CA ASP A 210 4.46 -48.78 38.86
C ASP A 210 4.25 -47.35 39.40
N ALA A 211 3.06 -47.09 39.92
CA ALA A 211 2.67 -45.83 40.51
C ALA A 211 2.95 -45.81 42.02
N GLU A 212 4.20 -46.02 42.45
CA GLU A 212 4.64 -45.86 43.86
C GLU A 212 6.04 -45.20 43.85
N GLU A 213 6.13 -43.87 43.89
CA GLU A 213 6.44 -42.96 45.03
C GLU A 213 7.90 -43.00 45.57
N PRO A 214 8.53 -41.87 46.00
CA PRO A 214 8.11 -40.46 46.00
C PRO A 214 8.83 -39.54 45.00
#